data_AF-A0A7R9CMP7-F1
#
_entry.id   AF-A0A7R9CMP7-F1
#
_cell.length_a   1.000
_cell.length_b   1.000
_cell.length_c   1.000
_cell.angle_alpha   90.00
_cell.angle_beta   90.00
_cell.angle_gamma   90.00
#
_symmetry.space_group_name_H-M   'P 1'
#
loop_
_entity.id
_entity.type
_entity.pdbx_description
1 polymer ?
#
loop_
_entity_poly.entity_id
_entity_poly.type
_entity_poly.pdbx_seq_one_letter_code
_entity_poly.pdbx_strand_id
1 'polypeptide(L)'
;MEWASFIYKTGLFHANTEAELAGKSPDEQEMMKQMGFCNFDTTKGKRVAGNEVGNVHVILKRKYRQYMNRKGGFNRPLDFVA
;
A
#
# COMPACT_ATOMS: atom_id res chain seq x y z
N MET A 1 -30.53 0.63 -7.22
CA MET A 1 -29.84 0.63 -8.52
C MET A 1 -28.60 1.52 -8.57
N GLU A 2 -28.27 2.27 -7.51
CA GLU A 2 -27.05 3.12 -7.46
C GLU A 2 -25.76 2.34 -7.10
N TRP A 3 -25.89 1.26 -6.31
CA TRP A 3 -24.74 0.49 -5.80
C TRP A 3 -24.01 -0.34 -6.87
N ALA A 4 -24.71 -0.77 -7.93
CA ALA A 4 -24.09 -1.49 -9.05
C ALA A 4 -23.23 -0.57 -9.93
N SER A 5 -23.62 0.71 -10.05
CA SER A 5 -22.84 1.72 -10.80
C SER A 5 -21.54 2.09 -10.09
N PHE A 6 -21.56 2.16 -8.75
CA PHE A 6 -20.38 2.47 -7.95
C PHE A 6 -19.28 1.40 -8.10
N ILE A 7 -19.65 0.12 -8.08
CA ILE A 7 -18.70 -1.01 -8.20
C ILE A 7 -18.08 -1.07 -9.61
N TYR A 8 -18.85 -0.74 -10.66
CA TYR A 8 -18.32 -0.63 -12.02
C TYR A 8 -17.34 0.55 -12.19
N LYS A 9 -17.53 1.64 -11.44
CA LYS A 9 -16.68 2.85 -11.52
C LYS A 9 -15.35 2.71 -10.76
N THR A 10 -15.26 1.76 -9.84
CA THR A 10 -14.03 1.47 -9.04
C THR A 10 -13.04 0.52 -9.71
N GLY A 11 -13.25 0.14 -10.98
CA GLY A 11 -12.22 -0.52 -11.79
C GLY A 11 -11.80 -1.92 -11.31
N LEU A 12 -12.73 -2.70 -10.76
CA LEU A 12 -12.43 -4.08 -10.31
C LEU A 12 -12.70 -5.17 -11.37
N PHE A 13 -13.02 -4.79 -12.61
CA PHE A 13 -13.10 -5.70 -13.75
C PHE A 13 -12.44 -5.03 -14.96
N HIS A 14 -11.21 -5.45 -15.30
CA HIS A 14 -10.64 -5.20 -16.61
C HIS A 14 -11.27 -6.22 -17.58
N ALA A 15 -12.25 -5.77 -18.37
CA ALA A 15 -12.72 -6.56 -19.50
C ALA A 15 -11.59 -6.63 -20.54
N ASN A 16 -11.24 -7.85 -20.97
CA ASN A 16 -10.26 -8.08 -22.03
C ASN A 16 -10.63 -7.19 -23.24
N THR A 17 -9.68 -6.42 -23.74
CA THR A 17 -9.88 -5.59 -24.93
C THR A 17 -10.21 -6.50 -26.11
N GLU A 18 -11.37 -6.26 -26.75
CA GLU A 18 -11.86 -7.03 -27.92
C GLU A 18 -10.82 -7.15 -29.05
N ALA A 19 -9.88 -6.21 -29.10
CA ALA A 19 -8.75 -6.18 -30.03
C ALA A 19 -7.76 -7.36 -29.90
N GLU A 20 -7.58 -7.96 -28.71
CA GLU A 20 -6.65 -9.08 -28.53
C GLU A 20 -7.25 -10.44 -28.95
N LEU A 21 -8.57 -10.48 -29.09
CA LEU A 21 -9.35 -11.67 -29.45
C LEU A 21 -9.77 -11.70 -30.93
N ALA A 22 -9.62 -10.58 -31.65
CA ALA A 22 -10.03 -10.47 -33.04
C ALA A 22 -9.20 -11.40 -33.96
N GLY A 23 -9.84 -12.47 -34.45
CA GLY A 23 -9.27 -13.37 -35.46
C GLY A 23 -8.90 -14.78 -34.99
N LYS A 24 -9.12 -15.13 -33.71
CA LYS A 24 -8.90 -16.49 -33.18
C LYS A 24 -10.23 -17.23 -32.99
N SER A 25 -10.23 -18.55 -33.16
CA SER A 25 -11.43 -19.36 -32.98
C SER A 25 -11.91 -19.32 -31.52
N PRO A 26 -13.21 -19.49 -31.23
CA PRO A 26 -13.72 -19.46 -29.86
C PRO A 26 -12.99 -20.44 -28.92
N ASP A 27 -12.61 -21.60 -29.43
CA ASP A 27 -11.87 -22.63 -28.69
C ASP A 27 -10.44 -22.19 -28.35
N GLU A 28 -9.76 -21.49 -29.26
CA GLU A 28 -8.43 -20.94 -29.03
C GLU A 28 -8.48 -19.80 -27.99
N GLN A 29 -9.56 -19.02 -28.00
CA GLN A 29 -9.78 -17.95 -27.02
C GLN A 29 -10.04 -18.51 -25.62
N GLU A 30 -10.80 -19.59 -25.50
CA GLU A 30 -11.00 -20.29 -24.22
C GLU A 30 -9.71 -20.93 -23.72
N MET A 31 -8.93 -21.54 -24.62
CA MET A 31 -7.65 -22.16 -24.27
C MET A 31 -6.62 -21.11 -23.82
N MET A 32 -6.52 -19.95 -24.48
CA MET A 32 -5.62 -18.87 -24.06
C MET A 32 -6.03 -18.24 -22.72
N LYS A 33 -7.34 -18.18 -22.43
CA LYS A 33 -7.87 -17.76 -21.12
C LYS A 33 -7.55 -18.79 -20.03
N GLN A 34 -7.73 -20.08 -20.31
CA GLN A 34 -7.38 -21.17 -19.38
C GLN A 34 -5.88 -21.23 -19.09
N MET A 35 -5.05 -20.96 -20.08
CA MET A 35 -3.59 -20.94 -19.94
C MET A 35 -3.05 -19.63 -19.34
N GLY A 36 -3.91 -18.64 -19.09
CA GLY A 36 -3.55 -17.41 -18.37
C GLY A 36 -2.80 -16.35 -19.18
N PHE A 37 -2.77 -16.46 -20.52
CA PHE A 37 -2.02 -15.53 -21.38
C PHE A 37 -2.72 -14.19 -21.61
N CYS A 38 -4.03 -14.10 -21.35
CA CYS A 38 -4.84 -12.94 -21.75
C CYS A 38 -4.94 -11.81 -20.70
N ASN A 39 -4.41 -11.97 -19.49
CA ASN A 39 -4.57 -10.95 -18.42
C ASN A 39 -3.31 -10.80 -17.55
N PHE A 40 -2.24 -10.25 -18.13
CA PHE A 40 -1.05 -9.88 -17.36
C PHE A 40 -1.24 -8.51 -16.69
N ASP A 41 -1.98 -8.50 -15.58
CA ASP A 41 -2.18 -7.28 -14.79
C ASP A 41 -0.94 -6.93 -13.95
N THR A 42 -0.63 -5.64 -13.87
CA THR A 42 0.39 -5.13 -12.94
C THR A 42 -0.21 -4.74 -11.60
N THR A 43 0.46 -5.10 -10.51
CA THR A 43 0.12 -4.67 -9.15
C THR A 43 0.75 -3.32 -8.79
N LYS A 44 1.52 -2.69 -9.69
CA LYS A 44 2.21 -1.41 -9.44
C LYS A 44 1.19 -0.30 -9.15
N GLY A 45 1.24 0.25 -7.95
CA GLY A 45 0.35 1.33 -7.49
C GLY A 45 -1.06 0.89 -7.12
N LYS A 46 -1.38 -0.41 -7.18
CA LYS A 46 -2.64 -0.98 -6.71
C LYS A 46 -2.47 -1.46 -5.27
N ARG A 47 -3.48 -1.24 -4.41
CA ARG A 47 -3.49 -1.79 -3.05
C ARG A 47 -3.80 -3.28 -3.13
N VAL A 48 -2.89 -4.12 -2.65
CA VAL A 48 -3.05 -5.57 -2.58
C VAL A 48 -3.50 -5.94 -1.17
N ALA A 49 -4.64 -6.61 -1.04
CA ALA A 49 -5.15 -7.07 0.25
C ALA A 49 -4.11 -8.00 0.92
N GLY A 50 -3.78 -7.72 2.19
CA GLY A 50 -2.75 -8.47 2.94
C GLY A 50 -1.34 -7.88 2.86
N ASN A 51 -1.07 -6.93 1.95
CA ASN A 51 0.23 -6.24 1.85
C ASN A 51 0.28 -4.94 2.67
N GLU A 52 -0.37 -4.93 3.84
CA GLU A 52 -0.54 -3.74 4.68
C GLU A 52 0.34 -3.76 5.94
N VAL A 53 1.20 -4.76 6.06
CA VAL A 53 2.04 -4.95 7.24
C VAL A 53 3.34 -4.17 7.05
N GLY A 54 3.50 -3.11 7.85
CA GLY A 54 4.74 -2.36 7.99
C GLY A 54 5.02 -2.11 9.46
N ASN A 55 6.25 -2.39 9.90
CA ASN A 55 6.69 -2.12 11.27
C ASN A 55 7.77 -1.04 11.25
N VAL A 56 7.71 -0.11 12.21
CA VAL A 56 8.74 0.91 12.42
C VAL A 56 9.42 0.65 13.75
N HIS A 57 10.74 0.44 13.72
CA HIS A 57 11.54 0.30 14.93
C HIS A 57 12.10 1.67 15.34
N VAL A 58 11.46 2.33 16.30
CA VAL A 58 11.89 3.63 16.82
C VAL A 58 12.68 3.43 18.12
N ILE A 59 13.99 3.65 18.06
CA ILE A 59 14.85 3.68 19.25
C ILE A 59 14.96 5.14 19.74
N LEU A 60 14.28 5.45 20.84
CA LEU A 60 14.42 6.75 21.49
C LEU A 60 15.73 6.77 22.30
N LYS A 61 16.64 7.68 21.97
CA LYS A 61 17.83 7.94 22.79
C LYS A 61 17.40 8.51 24.14
N ARG A 62 17.91 7.92 25.23
CA ARG A 62 17.67 8.44 26.58
C ARG A 62 18.26 9.85 26.67
N LYS A 63 17.45 10.83 27.07
CA LYS A 63 17.91 12.18 27.37
C LYS A 63 18.19 12.28 28.86
N TYR A 64 19.45 12.50 29.23
CA TYR A 64 19.83 12.71 30.63
C TYR A 64 19.60 14.17 31.00
N ARG A 65 19.26 14.42 32.27
CA ARG A 65 19.00 15.76 32.79
C ARG A 65 20.03 16.07 33.86
N GLN A 66 20.65 17.25 33.78
CA GLN A 66 21.59 17.66 34.82
C GLN A 66 20.77 18.11 36.01
N TYR A 67 21.00 17.51 37.17
CA TYR A 67 20.37 17.95 38.41
C TYR A 67 21.31 18.81 39.27
N MET A 68 22.58 18.39 39.39
CA MET A 68 23.57 19.07 40.24
C MET A 68 24.20 20.28 39.54
N ASN A 69 24.51 21.32 40.34
CA ASN A 69 25.20 22.56 39.93
C ASN A 69 24.52 23.34 38.79
N ARG A 70 23.19 23.40 38.79
CA ARG A 70 22.41 24.17 37.81
C ARG A 70 22.37 25.65 38.18
N LYS A 71 22.70 26.55 37.25
CA LYS A 71 22.39 27.98 37.39
C LYS A 71 20.87 28.17 37.26
N GLY A 72 20.20 28.65 38.31
CA GLY A 72 18.78 29.01 38.26
C GLY A 72 17.85 28.36 39.29
N GLY A 73 18.38 27.54 40.22
CA GLY A 73 17.63 27.00 41.36
C GLY A 73 16.78 25.76 41.04
N PHE A 74 16.23 25.15 42.10
CA PHE A 74 15.56 23.84 42.07
C PHE A 74 14.26 23.82 41.23
N ASN A 75 13.52 24.93 41.15
CA ASN A 75 12.21 25.01 40.48
C ASN A 75 12.24 25.39 38.98
N ARG A 76 13.39 25.36 38.31
CA ARG A 76 13.47 25.55 36.85
C ARG A 76 13.46 24.21 36.10
N PRO A 77 12.93 24.15 34.86
CA PRO A 77 13.00 22.94 34.04
C PRO A 77 14.46 22.52 33.81
N LEU A 78 14.80 21.25 34.08
CA LEU A 78 16.17 20.74 33.84
C LEU A 78 16.44 20.67 32.34
N ASP A 79 17.55 21.27 31.94
CA ASP A 79 18.10 21.19 30.59
C ASP A 79 18.59 19.77 30.30
N PHE A 80 18.52 19.40 29.03
CA PHE A 80 19.07 18.14 28.56
C PHE A 80 20.59 18.23 28.56
N VAL A 81 21.25 17.33 29.28
CA VAL A 81 22.71 17.19 29.21
C VAL A 81 23.01 16.53 27.87
N ALA A 82 23.73 17.27 27.02
CA ALA A 82 24.28 16.79 25.76
C ALA A 82 25.42 15.79 26.01
#